data_AF-A0A9P0NZ74-F1
#
_entry.id   AF-A0A9P0NZ74-F1
#
_cell.length_a   1.000
_cell.length_b   1.000
_cell.length_c   1.000
_cell.angle_alpha   90.00
_cell.angle_beta   90.00
_cell.angle_gamma   90.00
#
_symmetry.space_group_name_H-M   'P 1'
#
loop_
_entity.id
_entity.type
_entity.pdbx_description
1 polymer ?
#
loop_
_entity_poly.entity_id
_entity_poly.type
_entity_poly.pdbx_seq_one_letter_code
_entity_poly.pdbx_strand_id
1 'polypeptide(L)'
;MSPILSKKAKVALAVGTIILLESEKKKKRVWVKEWLQKREQFTHLRLLKCIQSCEPLDVINYLRMDYDAFQELLMLVKPLIEKKNTLFREAVSVEERLLATLRFLATGRSYEVLKFSCIISPQLLGRIIPETCRAIYNCLRKKYLCFPSKEEEWLKVAEGFNNM
;
A
#
# COMPACT_ATOMS: atom_id res chain seq x y z
N MET A 1 13.34 35.19 -60.75
CA MET A 1 14.67 35.31 -60.09
C MET A 1 14.50 34.94 -58.63
N SER A 2 15.07 33.83 -58.18
CA SER A 2 15.07 33.46 -56.76
C SER A 2 16.01 34.39 -55.98
N PRO A 3 15.61 34.92 -54.81
CA PRO A 3 16.46 35.81 -54.04
C PRO A 3 17.68 35.04 -53.50
N ILE A 4 18.88 35.51 -53.85
CA ILE A 4 20.15 34.94 -53.38
C ILE A 4 20.31 35.28 -51.90
N LEU A 5 19.96 34.33 -51.04
CA LEU A 5 20.01 34.52 -49.60
C LEU A 5 21.46 34.67 -49.11
N SER A 6 21.74 35.75 -48.36
CA SER A 6 23.05 36.04 -47.77
C SER A 6 23.53 34.89 -46.86
N LYS A 7 24.85 34.67 -46.78
CA LYS A 7 25.46 33.60 -45.95
C LYS A 7 24.93 33.63 -44.51
N LYS A 8 24.77 34.83 -43.91
CA LYS A 8 24.25 34.99 -42.54
C LYS A 8 22.80 34.53 -42.39
N ALA A 9 21.96 34.81 -43.39
CA ALA A 9 20.56 34.40 -43.38
C ALA A 9 20.39 32.90 -43.59
N LYS A 10 21.26 32.25 -44.38
CA LYS A 10 21.32 30.78 -44.48
C LYS A 10 21.70 30.12 -43.15
N VAL A 11 22.66 30.69 -42.44
CA VAL A 11 23.07 30.20 -41.11
C VAL A 11 21.94 30.40 -40.09
N ALA A 12 21.29 31.56 -40.07
CA ALA A 12 20.16 31.81 -39.16
C ALA A 12 18.98 30.86 -39.43
N LEU A 13 18.69 30.56 -40.69
CA LEU A 13 17.65 29.60 -41.06
C LEU A 13 18.03 28.18 -40.61
N ALA A 14 19.30 27.77 -40.79
CA ALA A 14 19.79 26.47 -40.37
C ALA A 14 19.80 26.31 -38.83
N VAL A 15 20.16 27.35 -38.10
CA VAL A 15 20.11 27.36 -36.63
C VAL A 15 18.65 27.35 -36.16
N GLY A 16 17.79 28.15 -36.77
CA GLY A 16 16.35 28.15 -36.49
C GLY A 16 15.70 26.79 -36.75
N THR A 17 16.05 26.11 -37.85
CA THR A 17 15.56 24.75 -38.12
C THR A 17 16.15 23.73 -37.18
N ILE A 18 17.42 23.82 -36.76
CA ILE A 18 17.98 22.92 -35.74
C ILE A 18 17.26 23.10 -34.40
N ILE A 19 17.02 24.34 -33.97
CA ILE A 19 16.29 24.64 -32.71
C ILE A 19 14.83 24.17 -32.81
N LEU A 20 14.18 24.32 -33.97
CA LEU A 20 12.83 23.80 -34.23
C LEU A 20 12.80 22.25 -34.32
N LEU A 21 13.86 21.61 -34.82
CA LEU A 21 13.99 20.16 -34.90
C LEU A 21 14.39 19.54 -33.54
N GLU A 22 15.02 20.31 -32.66
CA GLU A 22 15.18 19.98 -31.25
C GLU A 22 13.89 20.15 -30.44
N SER A 23 12.77 20.50 -31.08
CA SER A 23 11.46 20.61 -30.42
C SER A 23 11.09 19.33 -29.67
N GLU A 24 10.91 19.54 -28.37
CA GLU A 24 10.45 18.63 -27.33
C GLU A 24 10.96 17.18 -27.43
N LYS A 25 12.19 16.96 -26.94
CA LYS A 25 12.62 15.63 -26.48
C LYS A 25 11.51 15.06 -25.59
N LYS A 26 10.81 14.03 -26.09
CA LYS A 26 9.71 13.37 -25.37
C LYS A 26 10.17 13.07 -23.95
N LYS A 27 9.45 13.62 -22.95
CA LYS A 27 9.75 13.37 -21.54
C LYS A 27 9.84 11.86 -21.34
N LYS A 28 11.02 11.38 -20.91
CA LYS A 28 11.25 9.96 -20.66
C LYS A 28 10.23 9.49 -19.62
N ARG A 29 9.64 8.31 -19.84
CA ARG A 29 8.72 7.72 -18.87
C ARG A 29 9.49 7.44 -17.58
N VAL A 30 9.03 8.00 -16.47
CA VAL A 30 9.59 7.72 -15.15
C VAL A 30 9.16 6.31 -14.75
N TRP A 31 10.13 5.41 -14.54
CA TRP A 31 9.87 4.00 -14.18
C TRP A 31 9.12 3.89 -12.84
N VAL A 32 9.55 4.65 -11.83
CA VAL A 32 8.91 4.74 -10.51
C VAL A 32 9.04 6.17 -9.99
N LYS A 33 7.95 6.73 -9.46
CA LYS A 33 7.95 8.06 -8.85
C LYS A 33 8.95 8.11 -7.69
N GLU A 34 9.71 9.19 -7.56
CA GLU A 34 10.80 9.30 -6.57
C GLU A 34 10.33 9.05 -5.13
N TRP A 35 9.16 9.58 -4.75
CA TRP A 35 8.63 9.39 -3.40
C TRP A 35 8.26 7.93 -3.08
N LEU A 36 7.91 7.11 -4.09
CA LEU A 36 7.67 5.67 -3.90
C LEU A 36 8.96 4.90 -3.63
N GLN A 37 10.11 5.42 -4.06
CA GLN A 37 11.42 4.83 -3.75
C GLN A 37 11.82 5.12 -2.29
N LYS A 38 11.27 6.18 -1.69
CA LYS A 38 11.51 6.59 -0.31
C LYS A 38 10.54 5.89 0.68
N ARG A 39 10.17 4.64 0.42
CA ARG A 39 9.21 3.88 1.24
C ARG A 39 9.65 3.79 2.70
N GLU A 40 10.90 3.44 2.96
CA GLU A 40 11.44 3.35 4.33
C GLU A 40 11.39 4.67 5.11
N GLN A 41 11.40 5.81 4.41
CA GLN A 41 11.34 7.12 5.03
C GLN A 41 9.91 7.52 5.41
N PHE A 42 8.96 7.30 4.49
CA PHE A 42 7.61 7.86 4.60
C PHE A 42 6.51 6.84 4.89
N THR A 43 6.86 5.56 5.03
CA THR A 43 5.88 4.52 5.34
C THR A 43 5.20 4.79 6.67
N HIS A 44 3.88 4.60 6.72
CA HIS A 44 3.12 4.67 7.96
C HIS A 44 3.58 3.70 9.05
N LEU A 45 4.35 2.67 8.72
CA LEU A 45 4.95 1.76 9.69
C LEU A 45 5.97 2.50 10.57
N ARG A 46 6.68 3.48 10.01
CA ARG A 46 7.63 4.31 10.76
C ARG A 46 6.89 5.25 11.71
N LEU A 47 5.78 5.84 11.26
CA LEU A 47 4.88 6.60 12.11
C LEU A 47 4.35 5.72 13.25
N LEU A 48 3.86 4.52 12.94
CA LEU A 48 3.34 3.59 13.95
C LEU A 48 4.40 3.25 15.02
N LYS A 49 5.64 2.95 14.60
CA LYS A 49 6.76 2.69 15.53
C LYS A 49 7.08 3.91 16.41
N CYS A 50 6.95 5.12 15.88
CA CYS A 50 7.09 6.35 16.65
C CYS A 50 5.96 6.50 17.67
N ILE A 51 4.70 6.34 17.25
CA ILE A 51 3.52 6.43 18.14
C ILE A 51 3.64 5.39 19.26
N GLN A 52 4.04 4.16 18.93
CA GLN A 52 4.22 3.11 19.93
C GLN A 52 5.22 3.50 21.02
N SER A 53 6.25 4.27 20.69
CA SER A 53 7.29 4.68 21.64
C SER A 53 6.89 5.90 22.48
N CYS A 54 5.96 6.72 22.00
CA CYS A 54 5.60 7.99 22.62
C CYS A 54 4.20 7.98 23.27
N GLU A 55 3.21 7.40 22.60
CA GLU A 55 1.78 7.41 22.98
C GLU A 55 1.08 6.07 22.63
N PRO A 56 1.16 5.06 23.51
CA PRO A 56 0.60 3.72 23.24
C PRO A 56 -0.92 3.69 23.02
N LEU A 57 -1.68 4.59 23.64
CA LEU A 57 -3.14 4.67 23.46
C LEU A 57 -3.52 5.05 22.03
N ASP A 58 -2.70 5.83 21.35
CA ASP A 58 -2.92 6.25 19.98
C ASP A 58 -2.64 5.14 18.96
N VAL A 59 -1.85 4.13 19.34
CA VAL A 59 -1.69 2.90 18.55
C VAL A 59 -3.02 2.19 18.38
N ILE A 60 -3.82 2.11 19.45
CA ILE A 60 -5.15 1.48 19.44
C ILE A 60 -6.08 2.24 18.51
N ASN A 61 -6.08 3.58 18.58
CA ASN A 61 -6.85 4.43 17.68
C ASN A 61 -6.43 4.27 16.22
N TYR A 62 -5.13 4.13 15.97
CA TYR A 62 -4.58 4.00 14.62
C TYR A 62 -4.90 2.65 13.99
N LEU A 63 -4.68 1.55 14.73
CA LEU A 63 -4.87 0.17 14.28
C LEU A 63 -6.32 -0.32 14.41
N ARG A 64 -7.13 0.32 15.26
CA ARG A 64 -8.42 -0.19 15.75
C ARG A 64 -8.30 -1.54 16.46
N MET A 65 -7.13 -1.81 17.04
CA MET A 65 -6.82 -3.00 17.82
C MET A 65 -5.60 -2.73 18.70
N ASP A 66 -5.46 -3.49 19.77
CA ASP A 66 -4.27 -3.46 20.61
C ASP A 66 -3.04 -3.95 19.84
N TYR A 67 -1.87 -3.44 20.23
CA TYR A 67 -0.62 -3.79 19.55
C TYR A 67 -0.26 -5.27 19.72
N ASP A 68 -0.56 -5.87 20.88
CA ASP A 68 -0.30 -7.28 21.12
C ASP A 68 -1.17 -8.16 20.20
N ALA A 69 -2.45 -7.82 20.04
CA ALA A 69 -3.33 -8.49 19.09
C ALA A 69 -2.83 -8.33 17.64
N PHE A 70 -2.28 -7.16 17.29
CA PHE A 70 -1.63 -6.98 15.99
C PHE A 70 -0.42 -7.91 15.80
N GLN A 71 0.43 -8.06 16.82
CA GLN A 71 1.60 -8.96 16.76
C GLN A 71 1.19 -10.43 16.67
N GLU A 72 0.20 -10.85 17.44
CA GLU A 72 -0.36 -12.20 17.34
C GLU A 72 -0.90 -12.48 15.92
N LEU A 73 -1.68 -11.54 15.38
CA LEU A 73 -2.22 -11.65 14.03
C LEU A 73 -1.09 -11.69 12.99
N LEU A 74 -0.07 -10.85 13.15
CA LEU A 74 1.11 -10.80 12.27
C LEU A 74 1.81 -12.16 12.22
N MET A 75 2.02 -12.80 13.37
CA MET A 75 2.64 -14.12 13.46
C MET A 75 1.82 -15.20 12.75
N LEU A 76 0.48 -15.14 12.87
CA LEU A 76 -0.42 -16.08 12.20
C LEU A 76 -0.44 -15.90 10.67
N VAL A 77 -0.43 -14.66 10.17
CA VAL A 77 -0.53 -14.40 8.73
C VAL A 77 0.81 -14.45 8.00
N LYS A 78 1.93 -14.21 8.71
CA LYS A 78 3.30 -14.20 8.15
C LYS A 78 3.59 -15.32 7.18
N PRO A 79 3.39 -16.61 7.51
CA PRO A 79 3.72 -17.72 6.61
C PRO A 79 2.91 -17.71 5.30
N LEU A 80 1.77 -17.00 5.25
CA LEU A 80 0.88 -16.98 4.09
C LEU A 80 1.15 -15.79 3.15
N ILE A 81 1.70 -14.68 3.65
CA ILE A 81 1.81 -13.43 2.88
C ILE A 81 3.25 -12.93 2.68
N GLU A 82 4.23 -13.59 3.29
CA GLU A 82 5.65 -13.27 3.14
C GLU A 82 6.11 -13.43 1.69
N LYS A 83 6.92 -12.47 1.23
CA LYS A 83 7.51 -12.46 -0.13
C LYS A 83 9.01 -12.26 -0.02
N LYS A 84 9.73 -12.82 -0.99
CA LYS A 84 11.19 -12.71 -1.07
C LYS A 84 11.58 -11.43 -1.79
N ASN A 85 12.68 -10.83 -1.34
CA ASN A 85 13.34 -9.74 -2.07
C ASN A 85 13.87 -10.25 -3.41
N THR A 86 13.92 -9.34 -4.38
CA THR A 86 14.52 -9.60 -5.70
C THR A 86 15.68 -8.64 -5.93
N LEU A 87 16.56 -8.94 -6.90
CA LEU A 87 17.68 -8.06 -7.26
C LEU A 87 17.23 -6.66 -7.73
N PHE A 88 15.99 -6.52 -8.19
CA PHE A 88 15.48 -5.27 -8.75
C PHE A 88 14.65 -4.45 -7.77
N ARG A 89 14.03 -5.10 -6.76
CA ARG A 89 13.15 -4.44 -5.80
C ARG A 89 12.98 -5.26 -4.54
N GLU A 90 12.99 -4.56 -3.42
CA GLU A 90 12.59 -5.11 -2.12
C GLU A 90 11.08 -5.37 -2.06
N ALA A 91 10.73 -6.53 -1.52
CA ALA A 91 9.34 -6.86 -1.25
C ALA A 91 8.75 -5.87 -0.25
N VAL A 92 7.43 -5.67 -0.32
CA VAL A 92 6.68 -5.02 0.76
C VAL A 92 6.69 -5.99 1.94
N SER A 93 7.12 -5.52 3.11
CA SER A 93 7.28 -6.40 4.28
C SER A 93 5.93 -6.95 4.75
N VAL A 94 5.95 -8.05 5.49
CA VAL A 94 4.73 -8.65 6.06
C VAL A 94 4.00 -7.64 6.95
N GLU A 95 4.74 -6.88 7.76
CA GLU A 95 4.23 -5.81 8.60
C GLU A 95 3.52 -4.73 7.78
N GLU A 96 4.16 -4.21 6.73
CA GLU A 96 3.57 -3.18 5.85
C GLU A 96 2.31 -3.70 5.15
N ARG A 97 2.32 -4.96 4.71
CA ARG A 97 1.17 -5.61 4.06
C ARG A 97 -0.02 -5.74 5.00
N LEU A 98 0.22 -6.20 6.23
CA LEU A 98 -0.82 -6.31 7.25
C LEU A 98 -1.34 -4.93 7.64
N LEU A 99 -0.45 -3.98 7.92
CA LEU A 99 -0.80 -2.63 8.32
C LEU A 99 -1.62 -1.89 7.26
N ALA A 100 -1.23 -1.98 5.99
CA ALA A 100 -2.00 -1.42 4.88
C ALA A 100 -3.40 -2.03 4.78
N THR A 101 -3.51 -3.34 5.01
CA THR A 101 -4.80 -4.06 4.96
C THR A 101 -5.70 -3.65 6.12
N LEU A 102 -5.18 -3.65 7.35
CA LEU A 102 -5.95 -3.22 8.52
C LEU A 102 -6.38 -1.75 8.40
N ARG A 103 -5.50 -0.87 7.91
CA ARG A 103 -5.86 0.53 7.68
C ARG A 103 -6.96 0.68 6.63
N PHE A 104 -6.92 -0.13 5.58
CA PHE A 104 -8.00 -0.19 4.59
C PHE A 104 -9.32 -0.64 5.22
N LEU A 105 -9.32 -1.75 5.96
CA LEU A 105 -10.52 -2.28 6.63
C LEU A 105 -11.11 -1.30 7.66
N ALA A 106 -10.25 -0.63 8.43
CA ALA A 106 -10.66 0.32 9.45
C ALA A 106 -11.22 1.64 8.90
N THR A 107 -10.85 2.03 7.68
CA THR A 107 -11.21 3.35 7.13
C THR A 107 -12.07 3.32 5.87
N GLY A 108 -12.12 2.20 5.15
CA GLY A 108 -12.84 2.06 3.88
C GLY A 108 -12.33 2.97 2.75
N ARG A 109 -11.15 3.57 2.87
CA ARG A 109 -10.62 4.51 1.88
C ARG A 109 -10.24 3.82 0.57
N SER A 110 -10.34 4.55 -0.55
CA SER A 110 -9.87 4.05 -1.85
C SER A 110 -8.36 3.83 -1.87
N TYR A 111 -7.88 2.94 -2.74
CA TYR A 111 -6.45 2.68 -2.91
C TYR A 111 -5.67 3.91 -3.38
N GLU A 112 -6.33 4.82 -4.11
CA GLU A 112 -5.74 6.08 -4.56
C GLU A 112 -5.41 7.03 -3.41
N VAL A 113 -6.17 6.98 -2.32
CA VAL A 113 -5.88 7.75 -1.10
C VAL A 113 -4.90 6.99 -0.21
N LEU A 114 -5.10 5.68 -0.05
CA LEU A 114 -4.29 4.84 0.82
C LEU A 114 -2.82 4.81 0.41
N LYS A 115 -2.52 4.88 -0.90
CA LYS A 115 -1.14 4.86 -1.45
C LYS A 115 -0.19 5.87 -0.81
N PHE A 116 -0.71 7.02 -0.38
CA PHE A 116 0.11 8.08 0.19
C PHE A 116 0.52 7.77 1.63
N SER A 117 -0.32 7.06 2.39
CA SER A 117 0.00 6.68 3.76
C SER A 117 0.93 5.46 3.81
N CYS A 118 0.68 4.46 2.97
CA CYS A 118 1.49 3.23 2.96
C CYS A 118 2.70 3.30 2.02
N ILE A 119 2.78 4.30 1.13
CA ILE A 119 3.82 4.43 0.10
C ILE A 119 3.87 3.18 -0.80
N ILE A 120 2.69 2.66 -1.15
CA ILE A 120 2.50 1.48 -2.02
C ILE A 120 1.59 1.88 -3.17
N SER A 121 1.91 1.46 -4.40
CA SER A 121 1.07 1.80 -5.55
C SER A 121 -0.34 1.18 -5.45
N PRO A 122 -1.39 1.85 -5.95
CA PRO A 122 -2.76 1.32 -5.95
C PRO A 122 -2.87 -0.06 -6.60
N GLN A 123 -2.11 -0.31 -7.67
CA GLN A 123 -2.08 -1.61 -8.36
C GLN A 123 -1.55 -2.73 -7.46
N LEU A 124 -0.53 -2.42 -6.65
CA LEU A 124 0.06 -3.38 -5.72
C LEU A 124 -0.85 -3.57 -4.49
N LEU A 125 -1.48 -2.50 -3.99
CA LEU A 125 -2.50 -2.58 -2.94
C LEU A 125 -3.68 -3.47 -3.34
N GLY A 126 -4.14 -3.37 -4.58
CA GLY A 126 -5.20 -4.23 -5.12
C GLY A 126 -4.85 -5.72 -5.15
N ARG A 127 -3.57 -6.09 -5.02
CA ARG A 127 -3.13 -7.48 -4.83
C ARG A 127 -2.92 -7.81 -3.35
N ILE A 128 -2.21 -6.93 -2.64
CA ILE A 128 -1.86 -7.13 -1.23
C ILE A 128 -3.12 -7.27 -0.37
N ILE A 129 -4.09 -6.36 -0.50
CA ILE A 129 -5.23 -6.28 0.40
C ILE A 129 -6.09 -7.55 0.31
N PRO A 130 -6.53 -8.02 -0.88
CA PRO A 130 -7.27 -9.28 -0.98
C PRO A 130 -6.48 -10.51 -0.52
N GLU A 131 -5.17 -10.57 -0.84
CA GLU A 131 -4.29 -11.67 -0.41
C GLU A 131 -4.20 -11.74 1.12
N THR A 132 -3.99 -10.59 1.77
CA THR A 132 -3.91 -10.49 3.22
C THR A 132 -5.26 -10.75 3.88
N CYS A 133 -6.38 -10.23 3.35
CA CYS A 133 -7.72 -10.53 3.87
C CYS A 133 -8.01 -12.04 3.83
N ARG A 134 -7.62 -12.73 2.75
CA ARG A 134 -7.75 -14.18 2.64
C ARG A 134 -6.90 -14.91 3.67
N ALA A 135 -5.67 -14.45 3.90
CA ALA A 135 -4.79 -15.00 4.94
C ALA A 135 -5.41 -14.84 6.35
N ILE A 136 -5.89 -13.63 6.68
CA ILE A 136 -6.57 -13.34 7.94
C ILE A 136 -7.77 -14.29 8.13
N TYR A 137 -8.64 -14.39 7.12
CA TYR A 137 -9.78 -15.29 7.16
C TYR A 137 -9.36 -16.74 7.41
N ASN A 138 -8.36 -17.24 6.68
CA ASN A 138 -7.91 -18.63 6.82
C ASN A 138 -7.35 -18.93 8.22
N CYS A 139 -6.62 -18.00 8.82
CA CYS A 139 -6.03 -18.16 10.15
C CYS A 139 -7.08 -18.06 11.27
N LEU A 140 -8.05 -17.17 11.14
CA LEU A 140 -9.00 -16.87 12.23
C LEU A 140 -10.30 -17.67 12.16
N ARG A 141 -10.77 -18.08 10.97
CA ARG A 141 -12.11 -18.68 10.80
C ARG A 141 -12.37 -19.87 11.71
N LYS A 142 -11.37 -20.73 11.94
CA LYS A 142 -11.54 -21.95 12.75
C LYS A 142 -11.78 -21.64 14.22
N LYS A 143 -11.22 -20.55 14.73
CA LYS A 143 -11.29 -20.18 16.15
C LYS A 143 -12.47 -19.24 16.43
N TYR A 144 -12.80 -18.35 15.49
CA TYR A 144 -13.75 -17.26 15.72
C TYR A 144 -15.05 -17.35 14.89
N LEU A 145 -15.10 -18.13 13.82
CA LEU A 145 -16.30 -18.35 13.00
C LEU A 145 -16.86 -19.75 13.22
N CYS A 146 -17.15 -20.08 14.49
CA CYS A 146 -17.81 -21.32 14.87
C CYS A 146 -19.33 -21.12 14.74
N PHE A 147 -19.96 -21.86 13.84
CA PHE A 147 -21.41 -21.83 13.68
C PHE A 147 -22.03 -22.95 14.54
N PRO A 148 -23.03 -22.63 15.38
CA PRO A 148 -23.74 -23.64 16.13
C PRO A 148 -24.33 -24.67 15.17
N SER A 149 -23.98 -25.94 15.36
CA SER A 149 -24.43 -27.02 14.48
C SER A 149 -25.46 -27.92 15.18
N LYS A 150 -25.58 -27.80 16.50
CA LYS A 150 -26.50 -28.57 17.34
C LYS A 150 -27.48 -27.66 18.06
N GLU A 151 -28.68 -28.16 18.34
CA GLU A 151 -29.72 -27.45 19.08
C GLU A 151 -29.22 -26.92 20.44
N GLU A 152 -28.45 -27.72 21.17
CA GLU A 152 -27.85 -27.32 22.45
C GLU A 152 -26.93 -26.10 22.33
N GLU A 153 -26.16 -26.00 21.23
CA GLU A 153 -25.28 -24.86 20.98
C GLU A 153 -26.10 -23.61 20.63
N TRP A 154 -27.20 -23.77 19.89
CA TRP A 154 -28.15 -22.70 19.60
C TRP A 154 -28.85 -22.19 20.87
N LEU A 155 -29.28 -23.09 21.75
CA LEU A 155 -29.89 -22.73 23.04
C LEU A 155 -28.93 -21.91 23.91
N LYS A 156 -27.65 -22.30 23.98
CA LYS A 156 -26.61 -21.52 24.69
C LYS A 156 -26.43 -20.12 24.13
N VAL A 157 -26.43 -19.97 22.80
CA VAL A 157 -26.34 -18.65 22.16
C VAL A 157 -27.58 -17.80 22.47
N ALA A 158 -28.77 -18.40 22.43
CA ALA A 158 -30.04 -17.71 22.75
C ALA A 158 -30.11 -17.28 24.22
N GLU A 159 -29.68 -18.13 25.16
CA GLU A 159 -29.58 -17.78 26.57
C GLU A 159 -28.58 -16.64 26.81
N GLY A 160 -27.42 -16.68 26.14
CA GLY A 160 -26.43 -15.60 26.22
C GLY A 160 -26.97 -14.25 25.73
N PHE A 161 -27.81 -14.25 24.70
CA PHE A 161 -28.46 -13.04 24.19
C PHE A 161 -29.56 -12.53 25.13
N ASN A 162 -30.39 -13.42 25.68
CA ASN A 162 -31.50 -13.03 26.56
C ASN A 162 -31.02 -12.50 27.92
N ASN A 163 -29.83 -12.90 28.37
CA ASN A 163 -29.24 -12.48 29.64
C ASN A 163 -28.28 -11.29 29.50
N MET A 164 -28.20 -10.69 28.31
CA MET A 164 -27.38 -9.51 27.99
C MET A 164 -28.20 -8.22 28.16
#